data_AF-A0ABD2CNT8-F1
#
_entry.id   AF-A0ABD2CNT8-F1
#
_cell.length_a   1.000
_cell.length_b   1.000
_cell.length_c   1.000
_cell.angle_alpha   90.00
_cell.angle_beta   90.00
_cell.angle_gamma   90.00
#
_symmetry.space_group_name_H-M   'P 1'
#
loop_
_entity.id
_entity.type
_entity.pdbx_description
1 polymer ?
#
loop_
_entity_poly.entity_id
_entity_poly.type
_entity_poly.pdbx_seq_one_letter_code
_entity_poly.pdbx_strand_id
1 'polypeptide(L)'
;MTSLITCVVHNNQQHQLRASTEKLANGIQMGINYRLYAIERVETFSGEAVQLVKLRNPLGPGGEYIGAWARGGLEWDEIPAMERERLAVRNMAEGEFWISYSDFVKTFTHLEVVHLDAETSRDEPSLHNKHTWQMKLYQGSWRRGVTAGGCRNNQETFHINPQLHLILSEMEEVIVSLNQHSIMELKVIGFTAYTLPKNSTESINKQFFKKKKSLVNSEYTNSRQVSHRCQLEQGGYLLVPTTFEPTQETSFTLRVYSSKPLKLKLLDTPPSLMKSAIVKAPPLEGKGFSQYEAVFLQLADEHRTVNAFELQELLEACLPNDYIKSCACMEVCRQVVLTMDSSGSGRLKFNDFKDLMCSLKYWQAAFKNHTKEKTGILKAERLRDALLEVGFQLNTDVLSILILRYMRKDGTLRFGDFVSAILHLSDAFGIFESKDPLQNGTIKLSLAEKNFFTEIGVGLAGFGISFLFLGILLFFDKGLLAIGNLLFISGLACVIGPRRTLSFFFQWHKIKASASFLGGVLVVLMGWPIVGMIIETYGFVLLFSGFLPVAISFLRRVPILGTILNMPGLSRILNKIAGDTNRTTV
;
A
#
# COMPACT_ATOMS: atom_id res chain seq x y z
N MET A 1 5.99 -7.84 -33.52
CA MET A 1 5.90 -7.47 -32.09
C MET A 1 7.22 -7.81 -31.38
N THR A 2 7.52 -7.17 -30.25
CA THR A 2 8.73 -7.41 -29.45
C THR A 2 8.64 -8.74 -28.69
N SER A 3 8.91 -9.84 -29.38
CA SER A 3 8.87 -11.18 -28.79
C SER A 3 10.03 -12.02 -29.24
N LEU A 4 10.55 -12.81 -28.32
CA LEU A 4 11.54 -13.83 -28.60
C LEU A 4 10.83 -15.15 -28.78
N ILE A 5 11.17 -15.87 -29.84
CA ILE A 5 10.61 -17.17 -30.16
C ILE A 5 11.75 -18.17 -30.15
N THR A 6 11.59 -19.22 -29.37
CA THR A 6 12.49 -20.37 -29.37
C THR A 6 11.73 -21.63 -29.71
N CYS A 7 12.42 -22.58 -30.33
CA CYS A 7 11.88 -23.87 -30.71
C CYS A 7 12.82 -24.98 -30.24
N VAL A 8 12.24 -26.10 -29.80
CA VAL A 8 13.00 -27.23 -29.26
C VAL A 8 12.38 -28.55 -29.71
N VAL A 9 13.25 -29.55 -29.86
CA VAL A 9 12.87 -30.95 -30.07
C VAL A 9 13.01 -31.68 -28.74
N HIS A 10 11.89 -32.05 -28.13
CA HIS A 10 11.86 -32.94 -26.98
C HIS A 10 11.80 -34.42 -27.42
N ASN A 11 12.55 -35.29 -26.74
CA ASN A 11 12.42 -36.74 -26.89
C ASN A 11 11.23 -37.23 -26.04
N ASN A 12 10.32 -37.99 -26.63
CA ASN A 12 9.16 -38.55 -25.92
C ASN A 12 9.53 -39.63 -24.89
N GLN A 13 10.80 -40.09 -24.85
CA GLN A 13 11.29 -41.01 -23.82
C GLN A 13 11.92 -40.23 -22.65
N GLN A 14 11.08 -39.78 -21.72
CA GLN A 14 11.52 -39.35 -20.39
C GLN A 14 12.12 -40.58 -19.66
N HIS A 15 13.44 -40.65 -19.47
CA HIS A 15 14.13 -41.26 -18.30
C HIS A 15 15.62 -41.66 -18.47
N GLN A 16 16.41 -41.06 -19.38
CA GLN A 16 17.87 -41.24 -19.29
C GLN A 16 18.63 -39.91 -19.34
N LEU A 17 19.22 -39.54 -18.20
CA LEU A 17 20.31 -38.58 -18.10
C LEU A 17 21.50 -39.16 -18.89
N ARG A 18 21.59 -38.83 -20.18
CA ARG A 18 22.79 -39.10 -21.00
C ARG A 18 23.54 -37.80 -21.23
N ALA A 19 24.86 -37.87 -21.13
CA ALA A 19 25.77 -36.73 -21.20
C ALA A 19 26.04 -36.22 -22.63
N SER A 20 25.46 -36.84 -23.67
CA SER A 20 25.63 -36.42 -25.07
C SER A 20 24.32 -35.90 -25.66
N THR A 21 24.35 -34.69 -26.21
CA THR A 21 23.24 -34.11 -26.97
C THR A 21 22.93 -34.97 -28.19
N GLU A 22 21.82 -35.72 -28.16
CA GLU A 22 21.36 -36.52 -29.29
C GLU A 22 21.01 -35.62 -30.49
N LYS A 23 21.29 -36.09 -31.71
CA LYS A 23 21.08 -35.35 -32.95
C LYS A 23 20.13 -36.12 -33.87
N LEU A 24 19.25 -35.39 -34.55
CA LEU A 24 18.45 -35.90 -35.64
C LEU A 24 19.29 -36.06 -36.92
N ALA A 25 18.78 -36.83 -37.89
CA ALA A 25 19.46 -37.08 -39.16
C ALA A 25 19.75 -35.81 -39.98
N ASN A 26 18.96 -34.76 -39.77
CA ASN A 26 19.13 -33.44 -40.40
C ASN A 26 20.09 -32.51 -39.63
N GLY A 27 20.76 -33.00 -38.58
CA GLY A 27 21.75 -32.25 -37.80
C GLY A 27 21.18 -31.48 -36.60
N ILE A 28 19.85 -31.39 -36.45
CA ILE A 28 19.20 -30.69 -35.33
C ILE A 28 19.45 -31.45 -34.01
N GLN A 29 19.92 -30.73 -33.00
CA GLN A 29 20.20 -31.22 -31.66
C GLN A 29 18.93 -31.22 -30.81
N MET A 30 18.64 -32.34 -30.15
CA MET A 30 17.50 -32.47 -29.26
C MET A 30 17.78 -31.79 -27.90
N GLY A 31 16.74 -31.24 -27.28
CA GLY A 31 16.82 -30.54 -25.99
C GLY A 31 17.49 -29.15 -26.03
N ILE A 32 17.89 -28.67 -27.21
CA ILE A 32 18.46 -27.32 -27.38
C ILE A 32 17.38 -26.35 -27.84
N ASN A 33 17.33 -25.17 -27.21
CA ASN A 33 16.46 -24.07 -27.62
C ASN A 33 17.08 -23.29 -28.78
N TYR A 34 16.59 -23.55 -29.98
CA TYR A 34 16.95 -22.80 -31.18
C TYR A 34 16.16 -21.50 -31.21
N ARG A 35 16.82 -20.38 -31.54
CA ARG A 35 16.15 -19.08 -31.66
C ARG A 35 15.58 -18.90 -33.08
N LEU A 36 14.31 -18.56 -33.19
CA LEU A 36 13.66 -18.21 -34.44
C LEU A 36 13.80 -16.70 -34.68
N TYR A 37 14.41 -16.34 -35.81
CA TYR A 37 14.70 -14.95 -36.17
C TYR A 37 13.74 -14.39 -37.21
N ALA A 38 13.38 -15.18 -38.22
CA ALA A 38 12.59 -14.71 -39.35
C ALA A 38 11.79 -15.84 -39.99
N ILE A 39 10.69 -15.47 -40.64
CA ILE A 39 9.94 -16.31 -41.57
C ILE A 39 9.82 -15.49 -42.84
N GLU A 40 10.31 -16.03 -43.94
CA GLU A 40 10.37 -15.34 -45.24
C GLU A 40 9.71 -16.19 -46.31
N ARG A 41 9.12 -15.53 -47.31
CA ARG A 41 8.59 -16.19 -48.50
C ARG A 41 9.47 -15.81 -49.68
N VAL A 42 9.90 -16.80 -50.45
CA VAL A 42 10.66 -16.64 -51.68
C VAL A 42 9.94 -17.34 -52.83
N GLU A 43 10.25 -16.92 -54.06
CA GLU A 43 9.74 -17.54 -55.27
C GLU A 43 10.91 -18.12 -56.06
N THR A 44 10.79 -19.38 -56.48
CA THR A 44 11.80 -20.07 -57.28
C THR A 44 11.72 -19.63 -58.75
N PHE A 45 12.72 -19.98 -59.55
CA PHE A 45 12.67 -19.76 -61.01
C PHE A 45 11.51 -20.49 -61.70
N SER A 46 10.95 -21.54 -61.08
CA SER A 46 9.76 -22.25 -61.57
C SER A 46 8.44 -21.56 -61.20
N GLY A 47 8.48 -20.43 -60.48
CA GLY A 47 7.28 -19.73 -59.97
C GLY A 47 6.68 -20.38 -58.72
N GLU A 48 7.38 -21.32 -58.08
CA GLU A 48 6.93 -21.95 -56.85
C GLU A 48 7.26 -21.07 -55.66
N ALA A 49 6.28 -20.84 -54.80
CA ALA A 49 6.47 -20.07 -53.58
C ALA A 49 6.88 -20.97 -52.40
N VAL A 50 8.06 -20.73 -51.85
CA VAL A 50 8.62 -21.46 -50.70
C VAL A 50 8.64 -20.56 -49.47
N GLN A 51 8.17 -21.08 -48.32
CA GLN A 51 8.33 -20.41 -47.02
C GLN A 51 9.53 -20.99 -46.28
N LEU A 52 10.42 -20.11 -45.84
CA LEU A 52 11.65 -20.43 -45.13
C LEU A 52 11.63 -19.85 -43.71
N VAL A 53 12.19 -20.59 -42.76
CA VAL A 53 12.32 -20.18 -41.36
C VAL A 53 13.80 -20.04 -41.03
N LYS A 54 14.21 -18.87 -40.54
CA LYS A 54 15.58 -18.62 -40.08
C LYS A 54 15.71 -18.97 -38.60
N LEU A 55 16.60 -19.90 -38.30
CA LEU A 55 16.88 -20.37 -36.94
C LEU A 55 18.35 -20.14 -36.58
N ARG A 56 18.65 -20.13 -35.28
CA ARG A 56 20.02 -20.12 -34.77
C ARG A 56 20.20 -21.09 -33.62
N ASN A 57 21.25 -21.91 -33.71
CA ASN A 57 21.75 -22.69 -32.60
C ASN A 57 22.62 -21.81 -31.67
N PRO A 58 22.28 -21.66 -30.37
CA PRO A 58 23.09 -20.88 -29.45
C PRO A 58 24.46 -21.52 -29.13
N LEU A 59 24.62 -22.83 -29.34
CA LEU A 59 25.87 -23.56 -29.02
C LEU A 59 26.95 -23.48 -30.10
N GLY A 60 26.68 -22.80 -31.22
CA GLY A 60 27.64 -22.66 -32.32
C GLY A 60 27.76 -23.90 -33.23
N PRO A 61 28.91 -24.13 -33.89
CA PRO A 61 29.04 -25.05 -35.04
C PRO A 61 28.97 -26.54 -34.70
N GLY A 62 28.84 -26.91 -33.43
CA GLY A 62 28.81 -28.31 -32.97
C GLY A 62 27.61 -29.15 -33.48
N GLY A 63 26.72 -28.59 -34.32
CA GLY A 63 25.52 -29.24 -34.87
C GLY A 63 24.89 -28.41 -35.99
N GLU A 64 25.63 -28.17 -37.07
CA GLU A 64 25.10 -27.49 -38.26
C GLU A 64 23.97 -28.30 -38.90
N TYR A 65 22.91 -27.60 -39.30
CA TYR A 65 21.80 -28.18 -40.04
C TYR A 65 22.26 -28.57 -41.45
N ILE A 66 21.95 -29.81 -41.86
CA ILE A 66 22.40 -30.41 -43.14
C ILE A 66 21.23 -30.81 -44.06
N GLY A 67 20.01 -30.36 -43.75
CA GLY A 67 18.84 -30.59 -44.60
C GLY A 67 18.69 -29.55 -45.72
N ALA A 68 17.53 -29.55 -46.37
CA ALA A 68 17.23 -28.63 -47.45
C ALA A 68 17.32 -27.16 -47.00
N TRP A 69 17.92 -26.30 -47.81
CA TRP A 69 18.20 -24.88 -47.48
C TRP A 69 19.31 -24.68 -46.42
N ALA A 70 20.09 -25.71 -46.12
CA ALA A 70 21.31 -25.58 -45.32
C ALA A 70 22.33 -24.62 -45.96
N ARG A 71 23.34 -24.23 -45.18
CA ARG A 71 24.44 -23.38 -45.67
C ARG A 71 25.17 -24.10 -46.81
N GLY A 72 25.18 -23.50 -48.00
CA GLY A 72 25.79 -24.12 -49.20
C GLY A 72 24.92 -25.19 -49.88
N GLY A 73 23.64 -25.33 -49.51
CA GLY A 73 22.69 -26.21 -50.20
C GLY A 73 22.41 -25.79 -51.64
N LEU A 74 22.08 -26.75 -52.49
CA LEU A 74 21.80 -26.54 -53.92
C LEU A 74 20.47 -25.81 -54.15
N GLU A 75 19.55 -25.88 -53.19
CA GLU A 75 18.23 -25.23 -53.25
C GLU A 75 18.35 -23.70 -53.38
N TRP A 76 19.47 -23.12 -52.90
CA TRP A 76 19.73 -21.69 -53.06
C TRP A 76 19.92 -21.27 -54.52
N ASP A 77 20.30 -22.19 -55.42
CA ASP A 77 20.44 -21.91 -56.84
C ASP A 77 19.09 -21.92 -57.58
N GLU A 78 18.01 -22.36 -56.91
CA GLU A 78 16.65 -22.32 -57.45
C GLU A 78 15.97 -20.96 -57.29
N ILE A 79 16.59 -20.01 -56.58
CA ILE A 79 16.04 -18.67 -56.34
C ILE A 79 16.91 -17.55 -56.95
N PRO A 80 16.29 -16.40 -57.32
CA PRO A 80 17.02 -15.24 -57.84
C PRO A 80 18.15 -14.76 -56.92
N ALA A 81 19.25 -14.26 -57.52
CA ALA A 81 20.39 -13.75 -56.77
C ALA A 81 20.02 -12.61 -55.81
N MET A 82 19.06 -11.76 -56.20
CA MET A 82 18.52 -10.68 -55.36
C MET A 82 17.89 -11.21 -54.06
N GLU A 83 17.14 -12.32 -54.13
CA GLU A 83 16.54 -12.95 -52.95
C GLU A 83 17.60 -13.59 -52.05
N ARG A 84 18.65 -14.20 -52.64
CA ARG A 84 19.79 -14.74 -51.85
C ARG A 84 20.53 -13.66 -51.07
N GLU A 85 20.70 -12.48 -51.68
CA GLU A 85 21.32 -11.33 -51.02
C GLU A 85 20.41 -10.78 -49.91
N ARG A 86 19.11 -10.63 -50.19
CA ARG A 86 18.09 -10.20 -49.21
C ARG A 86 18.04 -11.10 -47.98
N LEU A 87 18.14 -12.41 -48.16
CA LEU A 87 18.16 -13.40 -47.07
C LEU A 87 19.53 -13.55 -46.38
N ALA A 88 20.54 -12.80 -46.85
CA ALA A 88 21.91 -12.82 -46.33
C ALA A 88 22.52 -14.24 -46.28
N VAL A 89 22.23 -15.09 -47.27
CA VAL A 89 22.64 -16.51 -47.30
C VAL A 89 24.16 -16.67 -47.16
N ARG A 90 24.93 -15.76 -47.75
CA ARG A 90 26.41 -15.76 -47.68
C ARG A 90 26.98 -15.20 -46.38
N ASN A 91 26.19 -14.42 -45.64
CA ASN A 91 26.61 -13.67 -44.45
C ASN A 91 25.87 -14.14 -43.20
N MET A 92 25.51 -15.43 -43.14
CA MET A 92 24.86 -16.01 -41.96
C MET A 92 25.85 -16.10 -40.79
N ALA A 93 25.44 -15.60 -39.62
CA ALA A 93 26.27 -15.70 -38.43
C ALA A 93 26.47 -17.16 -37.99
N GLU A 94 27.40 -17.42 -37.08
CA GLU A 94 27.63 -18.77 -36.58
C GLU A 94 26.38 -19.35 -35.91
N GLY A 95 26.07 -20.60 -36.27
CA GLY A 95 24.88 -21.32 -35.83
C GLY A 95 23.58 -20.92 -36.53
N GLU A 96 23.57 -19.91 -37.41
CA GLU A 96 22.39 -19.53 -38.20
C GLU A 96 22.22 -20.41 -39.45
N PHE A 97 20.98 -20.82 -39.69
CA PHE A 97 20.58 -21.59 -40.87
C PHE A 97 19.12 -21.32 -41.26
N TRP A 98 18.77 -21.67 -42.48
CA TRP A 98 17.39 -21.69 -42.97
C TRP A 98 16.89 -23.14 -43.08
N ILE A 99 15.59 -23.32 -42.90
CA ILE A 99 14.88 -24.57 -43.09
C ILE A 99 13.54 -24.26 -43.77
N SER A 100 13.00 -25.19 -44.57
CA SER A 100 11.66 -25.04 -45.12
C SER A 100 10.63 -25.01 -43.98
N TYR A 101 9.53 -24.24 -44.13
CA TYR A 101 8.47 -24.22 -43.13
C TYR A 101 7.85 -25.61 -42.93
N SER A 102 7.72 -26.40 -44.00
CA SER A 102 7.28 -27.80 -43.94
C SER A 102 8.18 -28.63 -43.02
N ASP A 103 9.50 -28.55 -43.20
CA ASP A 103 10.43 -29.35 -42.40
C ASP A 103 10.55 -28.83 -40.97
N PHE A 104 10.41 -27.53 -40.77
CA PHE A 104 10.31 -26.92 -39.45
C PHE A 104 9.17 -27.52 -38.63
N VAL A 105 7.96 -27.55 -39.20
CA VAL A 105 6.75 -28.11 -38.53
C VAL A 105 6.90 -29.61 -38.27
N LYS A 106 7.56 -30.36 -39.16
CA LYS A 106 7.83 -31.79 -38.97
C LYS A 106 8.91 -32.07 -37.92
N THR A 107 9.86 -31.15 -37.75
CA THR A 107 11.06 -31.36 -36.93
C THR A 107 10.87 -30.88 -35.49
N PHE A 108 10.39 -29.65 -35.29
CA PHE A 108 10.28 -29.03 -33.97
C PHE A 108 8.97 -29.37 -33.29
N THR A 109 9.04 -29.81 -32.03
CA THR A 109 7.86 -30.29 -31.30
C THR A 109 7.25 -29.24 -30.40
N HIS A 110 8.01 -28.23 -29.97
CA HIS A 110 7.56 -27.20 -29.05
C HIS A 110 8.06 -25.81 -29.48
N LEU A 111 7.20 -24.81 -29.24
CA LEU A 111 7.52 -23.39 -29.37
C LEU A 111 7.32 -22.69 -28.05
N GLU A 112 8.30 -21.89 -27.66
CA GLU A 112 8.21 -20.99 -26.53
C GLU A 112 8.24 -19.55 -27.05
N VAL A 113 7.27 -18.76 -26.63
CA VAL A 113 7.15 -17.35 -27.03
C VAL A 113 7.24 -16.48 -25.79
N VAL A 114 8.30 -15.68 -25.71
CA VAL A 114 8.54 -14.75 -24.62
C VAL A 114 8.18 -13.34 -25.09
N HIS A 115 7.10 -12.79 -24.52
CA HIS A 115 6.66 -11.43 -24.79
C HIS A 115 7.41 -10.44 -23.88
N LEU A 116 8.17 -9.54 -24.50
CA LEU A 116 8.91 -8.51 -23.79
C LEU A 116 8.11 -7.21 -23.80
N ASP A 117 8.04 -6.56 -22.63
CA ASP A 117 7.46 -5.22 -22.55
C ASP A 117 8.33 -4.17 -23.27
N ALA A 118 7.77 -2.98 -23.43
CA ALA A 118 8.42 -1.87 -24.13
C ALA A 118 9.74 -1.40 -23.49
N GLU A 119 10.02 -1.76 -22.23
CA GLU A 119 11.25 -1.42 -21.55
C GLU A 119 12.33 -2.46 -21.77
N THR A 120 12.03 -3.71 -21.43
CA THR A 120 12.93 -4.86 -21.56
C THR A 120 13.32 -5.11 -23.02
N SER A 121 12.43 -4.83 -23.97
CA SER A 121 12.71 -5.01 -25.40
C SER A 121 13.74 -4.03 -25.97
N ARG A 122 14.04 -2.90 -25.29
CA ARG A 122 15.07 -1.95 -25.74
C ARG A 122 16.48 -2.50 -25.60
N ASP A 123 16.69 -3.41 -24.66
CA ASP A 123 17.99 -4.03 -24.40
C ASP A 123 18.30 -5.17 -25.38
N GLU A 124 17.36 -5.54 -26.25
CA GLU A 124 17.51 -6.58 -27.26
C GLU A 124 17.59 -5.96 -28.67
N PRO A 125 18.79 -5.83 -29.26
CA PRO A 125 18.97 -5.14 -30.54
C PRO A 125 18.14 -5.71 -31.70
N SER A 126 17.88 -7.02 -31.71
CA SER A 126 17.07 -7.66 -32.77
C SER A 126 15.60 -7.22 -32.78
N LEU A 127 15.14 -6.54 -31.73
CA LEU A 127 13.75 -6.11 -31.56
C LEU A 127 13.54 -4.60 -31.77
N HIS A 128 14.59 -3.80 -31.98
CA HIS A 128 14.51 -2.34 -32.09
C HIS A 128 13.55 -1.83 -33.18
N ASN A 129 13.41 -2.57 -34.29
CA ASN A 129 12.53 -2.23 -35.39
C ASN A 129 11.15 -2.90 -35.31
N LYS A 130 10.78 -3.47 -34.17
CA LYS A 130 9.50 -4.19 -33.99
C LYS A 130 8.54 -3.37 -33.13
N HIS A 131 7.24 -3.49 -33.41
CA HIS A 131 6.20 -2.92 -32.56
C HIS A 131 6.26 -3.48 -31.14
N THR A 132 6.24 -2.59 -30.15
CA THR A 132 6.35 -2.93 -28.74
C THR A 132 5.02 -3.41 -28.17
N TRP A 133 5.07 -4.40 -27.27
CA TRP A 133 3.91 -4.75 -26.47
C TRP A 133 3.63 -3.69 -25.41
N GLN A 134 2.38 -3.26 -25.31
CA GLN A 134 1.85 -2.63 -24.11
C GLN A 134 1.56 -3.72 -23.08
N MET A 135 2.07 -3.56 -21.87
CA MET A 135 1.89 -4.53 -20.79
C MET A 135 1.38 -3.84 -19.53
N LYS A 136 0.37 -4.43 -18.90
CA LYS A 136 0.00 -4.13 -17.52
C LYS A 136 0.12 -5.39 -16.68
N LEU A 137 0.66 -5.24 -15.49
CA LEU A 137 0.79 -6.31 -14.52
C LEU A 137 0.03 -6.00 -13.25
N TYR A 138 -0.40 -7.05 -12.58
CA TYR A 138 -0.88 -7.04 -11.21
C TYR A 138 -0.16 -8.14 -10.43
N GLN A 139 0.35 -7.78 -9.26
CA GLN A 139 0.92 -8.74 -8.31
C GLN A 139 -0.06 -8.91 -7.16
N GLY A 140 -0.35 -10.16 -6.82
CA GLY A 140 -1.31 -10.51 -5.79
C GLY A 140 -0.93 -11.80 -5.09
N SER A 141 -1.79 -12.21 -4.17
CA SER A 141 -1.67 -13.50 -3.49
C SER A 141 -3.04 -14.07 -3.21
N TRP A 142 -3.18 -15.39 -3.38
CA TRP A 142 -4.29 -16.13 -2.80
C TRP A 142 -3.93 -16.40 -1.34
N ARG A 143 -4.71 -15.82 -0.43
CA ARG A 143 -4.56 -15.94 1.02
C ARG A 143 -5.76 -16.64 1.59
N ARG A 144 -5.52 -17.62 2.46
CA ARG A 144 -6.56 -18.42 3.08
C ARG A 144 -7.50 -17.52 3.86
N GLY A 145 -8.80 -17.66 3.62
CA GLY A 145 -9.84 -16.86 4.27
C GLY A 145 -10.03 -15.45 3.75
N VAL A 146 -9.19 -14.97 2.82
CA VAL A 146 -9.32 -13.62 2.25
C VAL A 146 -9.58 -13.69 0.76
N THR A 147 -8.65 -14.27 -0.01
CA THR A 147 -8.65 -14.25 -1.48
C THR A 147 -8.50 -15.63 -2.11
N ALA A 148 -8.21 -16.68 -1.34
CA ALA A 148 -8.07 -18.05 -1.84
C ALA A 148 -9.45 -18.73 -2.07
N GLY A 149 -10.21 -18.23 -3.04
CA GLY A 149 -11.59 -18.65 -3.28
C GLY A 149 -11.75 -19.93 -4.12
N GLY A 150 -10.70 -20.37 -4.80
CA GLY A 150 -10.74 -21.51 -5.73
C GLY A 150 -11.43 -21.18 -7.05
N CYS A 151 -11.48 -22.14 -7.97
CA CYS A 151 -12.05 -21.95 -9.30
C CYS A 151 -13.59 -21.88 -9.29
N ARG A 152 -14.20 -21.69 -10.47
CA ARG A 152 -15.65 -21.47 -10.62
C ARG A 152 -16.53 -22.59 -10.06
N ASN A 153 -15.99 -23.80 -9.91
CA ASN A 153 -16.68 -24.93 -9.27
C ASN A 153 -17.05 -24.63 -7.81
N ASN A 154 -16.29 -23.76 -7.13
CA ASN A 154 -16.50 -23.35 -5.75
C ASN A 154 -17.42 -22.12 -5.65
N GLN A 155 -18.71 -22.31 -5.92
CA GLN A 155 -19.67 -21.19 -6.05
C GLN A 155 -19.83 -20.31 -4.81
N GLU A 156 -19.50 -20.85 -3.63
CA GLU A 156 -19.59 -20.16 -2.35
C GLU A 156 -18.45 -19.16 -2.15
N THR A 157 -17.27 -19.43 -2.71
CA THR A 157 -16.03 -18.70 -2.40
C THR A 157 -15.38 -18.08 -3.64
N PHE A 158 -15.75 -18.48 -4.86
CA PHE A 158 -15.14 -17.98 -6.11
C PHE A 158 -15.06 -16.45 -6.19
N HIS A 159 -16.09 -15.75 -5.71
CA HIS A 159 -16.20 -14.29 -5.76
C HIS A 159 -15.17 -13.55 -4.87
N ILE A 160 -14.52 -14.23 -3.92
CA ILE A 160 -13.52 -13.60 -3.03
C ILE A 160 -12.13 -13.55 -3.69
N ASN A 161 -11.92 -14.27 -4.80
CA ASN A 161 -10.65 -14.20 -5.54
C ASN A 161 -10.38 -12.76 -6.01
N PRO A 162 -9.10 -12.38 -6.25
CA PRO A 162 -8.77 -11.07 -6.75
C PRO A 162 -9.51 -10.77 -8.07
N GLN A 163 -10.02 -9.55 -8.19
CA GLN A 163 -10.88 -9.14 -9.29
C GLN A 163 -10.21 -8.02 -10.09
N LEU A 164 -9.78 -8.29 -11.31
CA LEU A 164 -9.01 -7.33 -12.10
C LEU A 164 -9.84 -6.81 -13.26
N HIS A 165 -10.15 -5.52 -13.25
CA HIS A 165 -10.85 -4.83 -14.32
C HIS A 165 -9.87 -4.43 -15.42
N LEU A 166 -9.92 -5.15 -16.53
CA LEU A 166 -9.27 -4.84 -17.80
C LEU A 166 -10.17 -3.93 -18.63
N ILE A 167 -9.63 -2.81 -19.12
CA ILE A 167 -10.34 -1.89 -20.00
C ILE A 167 -9.55 -1.76 -21.31
N LEU A 168 -10.23 -2.04 -22.41
CA LEU A 168 -9.72 -1.93 -23.77
C LEU A 168 -10.37 -0.74 -24.48
N SER A 169 -9.52 0.07 -25.12
CA SER A 169 -9.97 1.24 -25.89
C SER A 169 -10.41 0.88 -27.29
N GLU A 170 -10.01 -0.28 -27.82
CA GLU A 170 -10.29 -0.74 -29.17
C GLU A 170 -10.39 -2.27 -29.18
N MET A 171 -10.97 -2.84 -30.23
CA MET A 171 -10.88 -4.29 -30.50
C MET A 171 -9.41 -4.65 -30.74
N GLU A 172 -8.92 -5.68 -30.06
CA GLU A 172 -7.52 -6.07 -30.11
C GLU A 172 -7.28 -7.51 -29.62
N GLU A 173 -6.20 -8.12 -30.11
CA GLU A 173 -5.71 -9.37 -29.56
C GLU A 173 -5.01 -9.12 -28.21
N VAL A 174 -5.43 -9.87 -27.19
CA VAL A 174 -4.93 -9.76 -25.83
C VAL A 174 -4.35 -11.10 -25.39
N ILE A 175 -3.18 -11.04 -24.76
CA ILE A 175 -2.54 -12.20 -24.14
C ILE A 175 -2.57 -11.99 -22.63
N VAL A 176 -3.30 -12.85 -21.93
CA VAL A 176 -3.35 -12.87 -20.46
C VAL A 176 -2.47 -14.01 -19.97
N SER A 177 -1.58 -13.70 -19.03
CA SER A 177 -0.62 -14.64 -18.49
C SER A 177 -0.59 -14.59 -16.97
N LEU A 178 -0.87 -15.72 -16.34
CA LEU A 178 -0.89 -15.90 -14.89
C LEU A 178 0.31 -16.76 -14.48
N ASN A 179 1.20 -16.20 -13.65
CA ASN A 179 2.41 -16.86 -13.18
C ASN A 179 2.36 -16.98 -11.65
N GLN A 180 2.45 -18.19 -11.11
CA GLN A 180 2.57 -18.43 -9.68
C GLN A 180 4.03 -18.37 -9.24
N HIS A 181 4.27 -17.86 -8.03
CA HIS A 181 5.62 -17.69 -7.48
C HIS A 181 6.07 -18.91 -6.65
N SER A 182 5.20 -19.89 -6.44
CA SER A 182 5.60 -21.18 -5.86
C SER A 182 6.58 -21.90 -6.78
N ILE A 183 7.66 -22.43 -6.22
CA ILE A 183 8.70 -23.17 -6.95
C ILE A 183 8.62 -24.67 -6.64
N MET A 184 8.45 -25.03 -5.37
CA MET A 184 8.51 -26.43 -4.92
C MET A 184 7.15 -27.13 -5.03
N GLU A 185 6.07 -26.46 -4.63
CA GLU A 185 4.72 -27.02 -4.66
C GLU A 185 3.82 -26.17 -5.55
N LEU A 186 3.90 -26.42 -6.85
CA LEU A 186 3.02 -25.76 -7.82
C LEU A 186 1.57 -26.16 -7.56
N LYS A 187 0.71 -25.14 -7.48
CA LYS A 187 -0.74 -25.33 -7.37
C LYS A 187 -1.33 -25.39 -8.77
N VAL A 188 -2.50 -26.02 -8.92
CA VAL A 188 -3.22 -25.97 -10.19
C VAL A 188 -3.83 -24.58 -10.30
N ILE A 189 -3.42 -23.78 -11.29
CA ILE A 189 -3.84 -22.38 -11.45
C ILE A 189 -4.53 -22.16 -12.79
N GLY A 190 -5.39 -21.15 -12.84
CA GLY A 190 -6.08 -20.71 -14.05
C GLY A 190 -6.82 -19.40 -13.79
N PHE A 191 -7.42 -18.83 -14.83
CA PHE A 191 -8.22 -17.62 -14.71
C PHE A 191 -9.47 -17.68 -15.58
N THR A 192 -10.44 -16.85 -15.21
CA THR A 192 -11.69 -16.70 -15.92
C THR A 192 -11.94 -15.23 -16.25
N ALA A 193 -12.45 -14.94 -17.43
CA ALA A 193 -12.84 -13.60 -17.85
C ALA A 193 -14.36 -13.46 -17.99
N TYR A 194 -14.90 -12.29 -17.64
CA TYR A 194 -16.30 -11.90 -17.86
C TYR A 194 -16.38 -10.51 -18.48
N THR A 195 -17.40 -10.23 -19.28
CA THR A 195 -17.68 -8.84 -19.70
C THR A 195 -18.13 -8.00 -18.51
N LEU A 196 -17.65 -6.77 -18.39
CA LEU A 196 -17.99 -5.83 -17.31
C LEU A 196 -18.14 -4.39 -17.84
N PRO A 197 -19.05 -3.57 -17.30
CA PRO A 197 -19.11 -2.15 -17.66
C PRO A 197 -17.79 -1.42 -17.35
N LYS A 198 -17.37 -0.49 -18.23
CA LYS A 198 -16.09 0.24 -18.10
C LYS A 198 -16.00 1.11 -16.83
N ASN A 199 -17.14 1.51 -16.27
CA ASN A 199 -17.24 2.36 -15.09
C ASN A 199 -17.35 1.57 -13.77
N SER A 200 -17.25 0.24 -13.78
CA SER A 200 -17.26 -0.55 -12.55
C SER A 200 -16.03 -0.27 -11.69
N THR A 201 -16.28 0.17 -10.45
CA THR A 201 -15.27 0.52 -9.45
C THR A 201 -15.23 -0.43 -8.26
N GLU A 202 -16.32 -1.15 -8.00
CA GLU A 202 -16.47 -2.02 -6.83
C GLU A 202 -16.28 -3.49 -7.18
N SER A 203 -15.95 -4.29 -6.16
CA SER A 203 -15.85 -5.73 -6.29
C SER A 203 -17.21 -6.37 -6.60
N ILE A 204 -17.19 -7.37 -7.48
CA ILE A 204 -18.38 -8.07 -7.95
C ILE A 204 -18.77 -9.18 -6.98
N ASN A 205 -20.03 -9.20 -6.58
CA ASN A 205 -20.52 -10.16 -5.59
C ASN A 205 -20.83 -11.55 -6.18
N LYS A 206 -21.09 -12.50 -5.28
CA LYS A 206 -21.45 -13.88 -5.59
C LYS A 206 -22.64 -14.04 -6.55
N GLN A 207 -23.64 -13.16 -6.49
CA GLN A 207 -24.87 -13.29 -7.28
C GLN A 207 -24.61 -13.10 -8.78
N PHE A 208 -23.68 -12.21 -9.14
CA PHE A 208 -23.27 -11.99 -10.52
C PHE A 208 -22.73 -13.28 -11.15
N PHE A 209 -21.80 -13.95 -10.48
CA PHE A 209 -21.15 -15.16 -11.01
C PHE A 209 -22.10 -16.33 -11.16
N LYS A 210 -23.19 -16.39 -10.36
CA LYS A 210 -24.25 -17.39 -10.52
C LYS A 210 -25.06 -17.20 -11.80
N LYS A 211 -25.30 -15.96 -12.21
CA LYS A 211 -26.17 -15.64 -13.36
C LYS A 211 -25.40 -15.51 -14.67
N LYS A 212 -24.17 -14.97 -14.63
CA LYS A 212 -23.40 -14.63 -15.83
C LYS A 212 -22.49 -15.77 -16.25
N LYS A 213 -22.52 -16.12 -17.54
CA LYS A 213 -21.56 -17.05 -18.15
C LYS A 213 -20.20 -16.37 -18.34
N SER A 214 -19.12 -17.13 -18.20
CA SER A 214 -17.78 -16.64 -18.50
C SER A 214 -17.59 -16.47 -20.00
N LEU A 215 -16.77 -15.50 -20.37
CA LEU A 215 -16.39 -15.20 -21.74
C LEU A 215 -15.19 -16.03 -22.18
N VAL A 216 -14.16 -16.09 -21.32
CA VAL A 216 -12.92 -16.84 -21.53
C VAL A 216 -12.62 -17.64 -20.28
N ASN A 217 -12.16 -18.88 -20.46
CA ASN A 217 -11.60 -19.70 -19.39
C ASN A 217 -10.23 -20.18 -19.86
N SER A 218 -9.19 -19.95 -19.07
CA SER A 218 -7.90 -20.58 -19.34
C SER A 218 -7.98 -22.07 -19.02
N GLU A 219 -7.01 -22.83 -19.54
CA GLU A 219 -6.72 -24.14 -18.98
C GLU A 219 -6.30 -24.02 -17.52
N TYR A 220 -6.53 -25.08 -16.76
CA TYR A 220 -6.04 -25.20 -15.39
C TYR A 220 -4.92 -26.23 -15.38
N THR A 221 -3.71 -25.78 -15.08
CA THR A 221 -2.53 -26.66 -15.04
C THR A 221 -1.74 -26.43 -13.76
N ASN A 222 -0.96 -27.43 -13.36
CA ASN A 222 0.02 -27.31 -12.28
C ASN A 222 1.36 -26.72 -12.78
N SER A 223 1.36 -25.98 -13.89
CA SER A 223 2.55 -25.31 -14.42
C SER A 223 2.82 -24.01 -13.66
N ARG A 224 4.06 -23.52 -13.69
CA ARG A 224 4.42 -22.22 -13.10
C ARG A 224 3.69 -21.05 -13.76
N GLN A 225 3.29 -21.18 -15.02
CA GLN A 225 2.60 -20.16 -15.78
C GLN A 225 1.52 -20.78 -16.67
N VAL A 226 0.38 -20.10 -16.75
CA VAL A 226 -0.69 -20.37 -17.72
C VAL A 226 -0.90 -19.10 -18.52
N SER A 227 -0.94 -19.22 -19.85
CA SER A 227 -1.18 -18.10 -20.76
C SER A 227 -2.32 -18.42 -21.71
N HIS A 228 -3.14 -17.44 -22.03
CA HIS A 228 -4.21 -17.57 -23.01
C HIS A 228 -4.22 -16.34 -23.92
N ARG A 229 -4.34 -16.57 -25.22
CA ARG A 229 -4.44 -15.53 -26.25
C ARG A 229 -5.86 -15.51 -26.79
N CYS A 230 -6.49 -14.34 -26.84
CA CYS A 230 -7.86 -14.18 -27.30
C CYS A 230 -8.10 -12.80 -27.93
N GLN A 231 -9.04 -12.73 -28.86
CA GLN A 231 -9.55 -11.46 -29.41
C GLN A 231 -10.67 -10.93 -28.52
N LEU A 232 -10.59 -9.65 -28.16
CA LEU A 232 -11.58 -8.98 -27.32
C LEU A 232 -12.05 -7.69 -27.98
N GLU A 233 -13.36 -7.45 -27.95
CA GLU A 233 -13.97 -6.20 -28.41
C GLU A 233 -13.58 -5.01 -27.52
N GLN A 234 -13.81 -3.80 -28.03
CA GLN A 234 -13.69 -2.60 -27.21
C GLN A 234 -14.64 -2.66 -26.00
N GLY A 235 -14.12 -2.62 -24.78
CA GLY A 235 -14.97 -2.87 -23.61
C GLY A 235 -14.24 -2.92 -22.27
N GLY A 236 -15.01 -3.21 -21.22
CA GLY A 236 -14.52 -3.59 -19.90
C GLY A 236 -14.66 -5.09 -19.68
N TYR A 237 -13.69 -5.68 -19.00
CA TYR A 237 -13.62 -7.11 -18.71
C TYR A 237 -13.13 -7.34 -17.30
N LEU A 238 -13.71 -8.32 -16.62
CA LEU A 238 -13.27 -8.79 -15.31
C LEU A 238 -12.43 -10.05 -15.49
N LEU A 239 -11.16 -10.00 -15.11
CA LEU A 239 -10.27 -11.14 -14.99
C LEU A 239 -10.23 -11.61 -13.53
N VAL A 240 -10.49 -12.89 -13.31
CA VAL A 240 -10.48 -13.53 -11.99
C VAL A 240 -9.42 -14.64 -11.98
N PRO A 241 -8.18 -14.36 -11.56
CA PRO A 241 -7.16 -15.39 -11.35
C PRO A 241 -7.47 -16.23 -10.11
N THR A 242 -7.35 -17.55 -10.23
CA THR A 242 -7.70 -18.52 -9.19
C THR A 242 -6.73 -19.70 -9.13
N THR A 243 -6.57 -20.28 -7.94
CA THR A 243 -6.21 -21.69 -7.82
C THR A 243 -7.41 -22.58 -8.16
N PHE A 244 -7.20 -23.85 -8.48
CA PHE A 244 -8.28 -24.79 -8.74
C PHE A 244 -9.08 -25.06 -7.46
N GLU A 245 -8.38 -25.51 -6.41
CA GLU A 245 -8.97 -25.73 -5.09
C GLU A 245 -8.98 -24.44 -4.26
N PRO A 246 -10.01 -24.23 -3.43
CA PRO A 246 -10.04 -23.11 -2.49
C PRO A 246 -8.97 -23.28 -1.40
N THR A 247 -8.70 -22.23 -0.64
CA THR A 247 -7.76 -22.20 0.51
C THR A 247 -6.28 -22.41 0.19
N GLN A 248 -5.93 -22.72 -1.06
CA GLN A 248 -4.54 -22.83 -1.50
C GLN A 248 -3.88 -21.45 -1.50
N GLU A 249 -2.72 -21.37 -0.84
CA GLU A 249 -1.98 -20.13 -0.69
C GLU A 249 -0.76 -20.09 -1.62
N THR A 250 -0.68 -19.06 -2.44
CA THR A 250 0.53 -18.72 -3.19
C THR A 250 0.44 -17.30 -3.74
N SER A 251 1.59 -16.67 -3.93
CA SER A 251 1.70 -15.37 -4.62
C SER A 251 1.71 -15.58 -6.14
N PHE A 252 1.22 -14.59 -6.87
CA PHE A 252 1.16 -14.64 -8.32
C PHE A 252 1.38 -13.28 -8.97
N THR A 253 1.77 -13.30 -10.24
CA THR A 253 1.74 -12.15 -11.14
C THR A 253 0.81 -12.46 -12.29
N LEU A 254 -0.17 -11.61 -12.54
CA LEU A 254 -0.96 -11.61 -13.76
C LEU A 254 -0.47 -10.49 -14.68
N ARG A 255 -0.19 -10.81 -15.93
CA ARG A 255 0.23 -9.86 -16.97
C ARG A 255 -0.76 -9.89 -18.12
N VAL A 256 -1.08 -8.72 -18.66
CA VAL A 256 -1.90 -8.56 -19.85
C VAL A 256 -1.09 -7.81 -20.89
N TYR A 257 -0.92 -8.41 -22.05
CA TYR A 257 -0.21 -7.84 -23.19
C TYR A 257 -1.20 -7.49 -24.31
N SER A 258 -0.98 -6.35 -24.95
CA SER A 258 -1.70 -5.91 -26.14
C SER A 258 -0.79 -5.05 -27.02
N SER A 259 -1.09 -4.96 -28.32
CA SER A 259 -0.41 -4.00 -29.21
C SER A 259 -0.90 -2.55 -28.99
N LYS A 260 -2.04 -2.38 -28.32
CA LYS A 260 -2.69 -1.09 -28.07
C LYS A 260 -2.73 -0.74 -26.58
N PRO A 261 -2.96 0.55 -26.22
CA PRO A 261 -3.07 0.96 -24.83
C PRO A 261 -4.22 0.24 -24.10
N LEU A 262 -3.91 -0.29 -22.92
CA LEU A 262 -4.86 -0.97 -22.04
C LEU A 262 -4.72 -0.48 -20.59
N LYS A 263 -5.80 -0.61 -19.81
CA LYS A 263 -5.79 -0.34 -18.36
C LYS A 263 -6.15 -1.61 -17.60
N LEU A 264 -5.46 -1.85 -16.49
CA LEU A 264 -5.74 -2.94 -15.58
C LEU A 264 -5.83 -2.36 -14.16
N LYS A 265 -6.93 -2.63 -13.46
CA LYS A 265 -7.17 -2.13 -12.09
C LYS A 265 -7.69 -3.25 -11.21
N LEU A 266 -7.24 -3.32 -9.97
CA LEU A 266 -7.89 -4.15 -8.95
C LEU A 266 -9.23 -3.53 -8.57
N LEU A 267 -10.30 -4.31 -8.63
CA LEU A 267 -11.58 -3.98 -8.03
C LEU A 267 -11.56 -4.46 -6.59
N ASP A 268 -11.63 -3.51 -5.67
CA ASP A 268 -11.79 -3.79 -4.25
C ASP A 268 -12.76 -2.76 -3.67
N THR A 269 -13.07 -2.92 -2.40
CA THR A 269 -14.13 -2.21 -1.72
C THR A 269 -13.52 -1.28 -0.69
N PRO A 270 -13.77 0.03 -0.71
CA PRO A 270 -13.19 0.95 0.27
C PRO A 270 -13.69 0.60 1.69
N PRO A 271 -12.80 0.67 2.71
CA PRO A 271 -13.22 0.48 4.09
C PRO A 271 -14.29 1.50 4.50
N SER A 272 -15.41 1.03 5.04
CA SER A 272 -16.53 1.86 5.47
C SER A 272 -17.33 1.20 6.59
N LEU A 273 -17.94 2.04 7.44
CA LEU A 273 -18.85 1.61 8.49
C LEU A 273 -20.29 1.83 8.03
N MET A 274 -20.97 0.75 7.66
CA MET A 274 -22.34 0.78 7.13
C MET A 274 -23.39 1.02 8.23
N LYS A 275 -23.06 0.64 9.47
CA LYS A 275 -23.85 0.86 10.69
C LYS A 275 -22.96 0.70 11.92
N SER A 276 -23.37 1.31 13.03
CA SER A 276 -22.66 1.15 14.31
C SER A 276 -22.60 -0.32 14.71
N ALA A 277 -21.39 -0.81 14.97
CA ALA A 277 -21.17 -2.15 15.51
C ALA A 277 -21.54 -2.24 16.99
N ILE A 278 -21.42 -1.13 17.74
CA ILE A 278 -21.77 -1.05 19.16
C ILE A 278 -23.27 -0.75 19.29
N VAL A 279 -23.96 -1.59 20.06
CA VAL A 279 -25.40 -1.51 20.31
C VAL A 279 -25.63 -0.90 21.68
N LYS A 280 -26.31 0.25 21.71
CA LYS A 280 -26.70 0.90 22.97
C LYS A 280 -27.88 0.17 23.61
N ALA A 281 -27.85 0.05 24.93
CA ALA A 281 -28.92 -0.51 25.71
C ALA A 281 -30.17 0.39 25.62
N PRO A 282 -31.38 -0.19 25.56
CA PRO A 282 -32.62 0.57 25.62
C PRO A 282 -32.69 1.42 26.90
N PRO A 283 -33.27 2.63 26.84
CA PRO A 283 -33.35 3.54 27.99
C PRO A 283 -34.28 3.02 29.10
N LEU A 284 -35.20 2.10 28.79
CA LEU A 284 -36.10 1.47 29.77
C LEU A 284 -35.40 0.26 30.42
N GLU A 285 -35.43 0.19 31.75
CA GLU A 285 -34.95 -0.96 32.54
C GLU A 285 -35.73 -2.23 32.19
N GLY A 286 -35.28 -2.93 31.16
CA GLY A 286 -35.75 -4.28 30.89
C GLY A 286 -35.33 -5.20 32.03
N LYS A 287 -36.23 -6.10 32.47
CA LYS A 287 -35.97 -7.15 33.48
C LYS A 287 -34.73 -8.02 33.22
N GLY A 288 -34.13 -7.94 32.02
CA GLY A 288 -32.95 -8.72 31.62
C GLY A 288 -31.61 -8.23 32.20
N PHE A 289 -31.50 -6.99 32.67
CA PHE A 289 -30.21 -6.45 33.17
C PHE A 289 -30.09 -6.45 34.70
N SER A 290 -31.21 -6.47 35.43
CA SER A 290 -31.22 -6.45 36.90
C SER A 290 -30.45 -7.62 37.53
N GLN A 291 -30.37 -8.76 36.83
CA GLN A 291 -29.59 -9.92 37.26
C GLN A 291 -28.08 -9.67 37.29
N TYR A 292 -27.57 -8.72 36.48
CA TYR A 292 -26.14 -8.40 36.42
C TYR A 292 -25.75 -7.27 37.38
N GLU A 293 -26.70 -6.43 37.77
CA GLU A 293 -26.45 -5.24 38.58
C GLU A 293 -25.86 -5.59 39.95
N ALA A 294 -26.39 -6.62 40.60
CA ALA A 294 -25.88 -7.07 41.89
C ALA A 294 -24.41 -7.52 41.81
N VAL A 295 -24.06 -8.30 40.77
CA VAL A 295 -22.68 -8.80 40.57
C VAL A 295 -21.75 -7.64 40.18
N PHE A 296 -22.22 -6.73 39.32
CA PHE A 296 -21.46 -5.54 38.95
C PHE A 296 -21.12 -4.68 40.18
N LEU A 297 -22.11 -4.39 41.02
CA LEU A 297 -21.91 -3.57 42.22
C LEU A 297 -21.05 -4.25 43.28
N GLN A 298 -20.99 -5.59 43.31
CA GLN A 298 -20.08 -6.33 44.19
C GLN A 298 -18.61 -6.18 43.78
N LEU A 299 -18.35 -6.06 42.48
CA LEU A 299 -16.99 -5.92 41.93
C LEU A 299 -16.58 -4.47 41.70
N ALA A 300 -17.53 -3.55 41.70
CA ALA A 300 -17.29 -2.14 41.44
C ALA A 300 -16.57 -1.44 42.61
N ASP A 301 -15.83 -0.39 42.27
CA ASP A 301 -15.20 0.49 43.25
C ASP A 301 -16.18 1.46 43.92
N GLU A 302 -15.66 2.36 44.76
CA GLU A 302 -16.43 3.41 45.45
C GLU A 302 -17.21 4.32 44.49
N HIS A 303 -16.76 4.43 43.24
CA HIS A 303 -17.41 5.22 42.19
C HIS A 303 -18.42 4.42 41.35
N ARG A 304 -18.69 3.16 41.71
CA ARG A 304 -19.56 2.24 40.97
C ARG A 304 -19.06 2.01 39.55
N THR A 305 -17.75 1.83 39.40
CA THR A 305 -17.10 1.55 38.12
C THR A 305 -16.21 0.31 38.20
N VAL A 306 -15.99 -0.34 37.06
CA VAL A 306 -15.13 -1.53 36.94
C VAL A 306 -13.98 -1.30 35.95
N ASN A 307 -12.78 -1.78 36.27
CA ASN A 307 -11.64 -1.82 35.36
C ASN A 307 -11.60 -3.15 34.56
N ALA A 308 -10.54 -3.35 33.77
CA ALA A 308 -10.40 -4.54 32.94
C ALA A 308 -10.28 -5.87 33.72
N PHE A 309 -9.75 -5.85 34.95
CA PHE A 309 -9.60 -7.05 35.78
C PHE A 309 -10.94 -7.45 36.41
N GLU A 310 -11.63 -6.49 37.02
CA GLU A 310 -12.98 -6.68 37.57
C GLU A 310 -13.98 -7.06 36.46
N LEU A 311 -13.82 -6.48 35.26
CA LEU A 311 -14.62 -6.86 34.08
C LEU A 311 -14.38 -8.32 33.67
N GLN A 312 -13.15 -8.85 33.79
CA GLN A 312 -12.87 -10.24 33.47
C GLN A 312 -13.68 -11.16 34.40
N GLU A 313 -13.60 -10.95 35.71
CA GLU A 313 -14.35 -11.72 36.71
C GLU A 313 -15.86 -11.60 36.48
N LEU A 314 -16.35 -10.39 36.19
CA LEU A 314 -17.75 -10.14 35.88
C LEU A 314 -18.23 -10.94 34.66
N LEU A 315 -17.44 -10.97 33.58
CA LEU A 315 -17.77 -11.73 32.37
C LEU A 315 -17.70 -13.25 32.63
N GLU A 316 -16.75 -13.75 33.42
CA GLU A 316 -16.68 -15.17 33.80
C GLU A 316 -17.93 -15.62 34.57
N ALA A 317 -18.44 -14.75 35.45
CA ALA A 317 -19.64 -15.00 36.24
C ALA A 317 -20.94 -14.86 35.42
N CYS A 318 -21.02 -13.86 34.53
CA CYS A 318 -22.27 -13.49 33.87
C CYS A 318 -22.51 -14.18 32.52
N LEU A 319 -21.47 -14.69 31.85
CA LEU A 319 -21.60 -15.27 30.52
C LEU A 319 -22.10 -16.73 30.57
N PRO A 320 -23.16 -17.08 29.82
CA PRO A 320 -23.95 -18.29 30.06
C PRO A 320 -23.30 -19.61 29.60
N ASN A 321 -22.25 -19.58 28.77
CA ASN A 321 -21.59 -20.79 28.28
C ASN A 321 -20.13 -20.55 27.90
N ASP A 322 -19.36 -21.64 27.88
CA ASP A 322 -17.92 -21.63 27.61
C ASP A 322 -17.55 -21.04 26.24
N TYR A 323 -18.47 -21.11 25.27
CA TYR A 323 -18.28 -20.52 23.95
C TYR A 323 -18.21 -18.99 24.02
N ILE A 324 -19.12 -18.32 24.75
CA ILE A 324 -19.08 -16.86 24.92
C ILE A 324 -18.03 -16.46 25.96
N LYS A 325 -17.73 -17.33 26.96
CA LYS A 325 -16.66 -17.07 27.94
C LYS A 325 -15.27 -16.89 27.32
N SER A 326 -15.07 -17.24 26.05
CA SER A 326 -13.87 -16.85 25.30
C SER A 326 -13.64 -15.32 25.24
N CYS A 327 -14.66 -14.50 25.51
CA CYS A 327 -14.55 -13.04 25.67
C CYS A 327 -14.01 -12.61 27.04
N ALA A 328 -14.06 -13.46 28.06
CA ALA A 328 -13.58 -13.16 29.41
C ALA A 328 -12.05 -13.36 29.52
N CYS A 329 -11.31 -12.85 28.55
CA CYS A 329 -9.85 -12.83 28.58
C CYS A 329 -9.36 -11.39 28.72
N MET A 330 -8.21 -11.22 29.37
CA MET A 330 -7.67 -9.89 29.68
C MET A 330 -7.49 -8.98 28.48
N GLU A 331 -7.13 -9.53 27.32
CA GLU A 331 -6.96 -8.74 26.09
C GLU A 331 -8.29 -8.14 25.62
N VAL A 332 -9.35 -8.96 25.57
CA VAL A 332 -10.69 -8.49 25.20
C VAL A 332 -11.21 -7.50 26.25
N CYS A 333 -11.01 -7.77 27.54
CA CYS A 333 -11.49 -6.89 28.61
C CYS A 333 -10.81 -5.50 28.56
N ARG A 334 -9.48 -5.45 28.35
CA ARG A 334 -8.77 -4.18 28.14
C ARG A 334 -9.29 -3.43 26.93
N GLN A 335 -9.53 -4.14 25.84
CA GLN A 335 -10.03 -3.55 24.61
C GLN A 335 -11.46 -3.04 24.76
N VAL A 336 -12.33 -3.75 25.48
CA VAL A 336 -13.68 -3.26 25.81
C VAL A 336 -13.62 -1.97 26.62
N VAL A 337 -12.77 -1.91 27.65
CA VAL A 337 -12.58 -0.69 28.43
C VAL A 337 -12.13 0.47 27.54
N LEU A 338 -11.16 0.24 26.65
CA LEU A 338 -10.67 1.25 25.72
C LEU A 338 -11.77 1.78 24.78
N THR A 339 -12.59 0.88 24.22
CA THR A 339 -13.61 1.22 23.22
C THR A 339 -14.87 1.83 23.85
N MET A 340 -15.29 1.34 25.02
CA MET A 340 -16.60 1.66 25.60
C MET A 340 -16.55 2.69 26.73
N ASP A 341 -15.37 3.04 27.25
CA ASP A 341 -15.24 4.09 28.26
C ASP A 341 -15.49 5.48 27.67
N SER A 342 -16.72 5.96 27.84
CA SER A 342 -17.15 7.29 27.43
C SER A 342 -16.50 8.44 28.22
N SER A 343 -15.87 8.16 29.36
CA SER A 343 -15.32 9.16 30.28
C SER A 343 -13.80 9.36 30.19
N GLY A 344 -13.09 8.43 29.54
CA GLY A 344 -11.62 8.41 29.48
C GLY A 344 -10.94 8.16 30.83
N SER A 345 -11.67 7.55 31.78
CA SER A 345 -11.19 7.19 33.12
C SER A 345 -10.41 5.88 33.17
N GLY A 346 -10.45 5.09 32.09
CA GLY A 346 -9.97 3.71 32.05
C GLY A 346 -10.86 2.73 32.81
N ARG A 347 -12.12 3.11 33.09
CA ARG A 347 -13.10 2.32 33.86
C ARG A 347 -14.49 2.43 33.23
N LEU A 348 -15.32 1.41 33.40
CA LEU A 348 -16.67 1.31 32.84
C LEU A 348 -17.73 1.54 33.92
N LYS A 349 -18.77 2.30 33.58
CA LYS A 349 -19.99 2.43 34.39
C LYS A 349 -20.95 1.30 34.07
N PHE A 350 -21.97 1.12 34.92
CA PHE A 350 -23.00 0.10 34.68
C PHE A 350 -23.75 0.31 33.34
N ASN A 351 -23.93 1.56 32.90
CA ASN A 351 -24.51 1.83 31.58
C ASN A 351 -23.62 1.32 30.43
N ASP A 352 -22.30 1.56 30.49
CA ASP A 352 -21.36 1.08 29.47
C ASP A 352 -21.35 -0.46 29.45
N PHE A 353 -21.47 -1.11 30.63
CA PHE A 353 -21.62 -2.56 30.72
C PHE A 353 -22.94 -3.08 30.12
N LYS A 354 -24.07 -2.36 30.28
CA LYS A 354 -25.33 -2.74 29.60
C LYS A 354 -25.19 -2.67 28.08
N ASP A 355 -24.51 -1.66 27.56
CA ASP A 355 -24.21 -1.53 26.12
C ASP A 355 -23.33 -2.69 25.64
N LEU A 356 -22.33 -3.09 26.44
CA LEU A 356 -21.49 -4.26 26.14
C LEU A 356 -22.35 -5.54 26.04
N MET A 357 -23.25 -5.78 26.99
CA MET A 357 -24.09 -6.98 26.98
C MET A 357 -25.05 -7.03 25.78
N CYS A 358 -25.60 -5.89 25.37
CA CYS A 358 -26.38 -5.79 24.14
C CYS A 358 -25.54 -6.08 22.90
N SER A 359 -24.34 -5.50 22.85
CA SER A 359 -23.40 -5.66 21.75
C SER A 359 -22.92 -7.11 21.61
N LEU A 360 -22.54 -7.76 22.72
CA LEU A 360 -22.15 -9.18 22.74
C LEU A 360 -23.28 -10.07 22.22
N LYS A 361 -24.53 -9.83 22.62
CA LYS A 361 -25.70 -10.60 22.12
C LYS A 361 -25.89 -10.42 20.62
N TYR A 362 -25.74 -9.19 20.11
CA TYR A 362 -25.82 -8.88 18.70
C TYR A 362 -24.69 -9.53 17.89
N TRP A 363 -23.44 -9.38 18.33
CA TRP A 363 -22.29 -10.00 17.67
C TRP A 363 -22.35 -11.52 17.72
N GLN A 364 -22.89 -12.10 18.79
CA GLN A 364 -23.11 -13.55 18.90
C GLN A 364 -24.11 -14.04 17.85
N ALA A 365 -25.19 -13.30 17.61
CA ALA A 365 -26.17 -13.64 16.59
C ALA A 365 -25.52 -13.61 15.19
N ALA A 366 -24.80 -12.54 14.86
CA ALA A 366 -24.09 -12.41 13.59
C ALA A 366 -23.04 -13.53 13.40
N PHE A 367 -22.26 -13.83 14.44
CA PHE A 367 -21.30 -14.93 14.40
C PHE A 367 -22.01 -16.26 14.12
N LYS A 368 -23.10 -16.55 14.83
CA LYS A 368 -23.87 -17.79 14.65
C LYS A 368 -24.43 -17.96 13.24
N ASN A 369 -24.95 -16.89 12.64
CA ASN A 369 -25.47 -16.88 11.27
C ASN A 369 -24.42 -17.33 10.23
N HIS A 370 -23.14 -17.15 10.54
CA HIS A 370 -22.02 -17.52 9.67
C HIS A 370 -21.24 -18.77 10.12
N THR A 371 -21.67 -19.43 11.20
CA THR A 371 -21.14 -20.73 11.62
C THR A 371 -22.09 -21.86 11.28
N LYS A 372 -21.56 -23.06 11.01
CA LYS A 372 -22.41 -24.25 10.90
C LYS A 372 -22.87 -24.66 12.32
N GLU A 373 -24.14 -25.03 12.44
CA GLU A 373 -25.00 -25.02 13.65
C GLU A 373 -24.51 -25.79 14.92
N LYS A 374 -23.30 -26.34 14.98
CA LYS A 374 -22.84 -27.13 16.13
C LYS A 374 -21.44 -26.84 16.68
N THR A 375 -20.59 -26.07 15.99
CA THR A 375 -19.18 -25.97 16.40
C THR A 375 -18.80 -24.71 17.16
N GLY A 376 -19.59 -23.63 17.09
CA GLY A 376 -19.22 -22.35 17.71
C GLY A 376 -17.87 -21.81 17.21
N ILE A 377 -17.52 -22.11 15.95
CA ILE A 377 -16.24 -21.76 15.35
C ILE A 377 -16.50 -21.17 13.95
N LEU A 378 -15.91 -20.00 13.68
CA LEU A 378 -16.01 -19.30 12.41
C LEU A 378 -14.83 -19.66 11.51
N LYS A 379 -15.10 -20.11 10.29
CA LYS A 379 -14.05 -20.31 9.29
C LYS A 379 -13.58 -18.95 8.77
N ALA A 380 -12.28 -18.82 8.51
CA ALA A 380 -11.67 -17.60 8.00
C ALA A 380 -12.39 -17.01 6.76
N GLU A 381 -12.82 -17.89 5.83
CA GLU A 381 -13.57 -17.52 4.62
C GLU A 381 -14.90 -16.79 4.88
N ARG A 382 -15.48 -16.95 6.07
CA ARG A 382 -16.75 -16.33 6.47
C ARG A 382 -16.55 -15.03 7.27
N LEU A 383 -15.32 -14.65 7.59
CA LEU A 383 -15.04 -13.46 8.38
C LEU A 383 -15.51 -12.17 7.70
N ARG A 384 -15.30 -12.06 6.37
CA ARG A 384 -15.76 -10.90 5.58
C ARG A 384 -17.27 -10.69 5.72
N ASP A 385 -18.05 -11.75 5.48
CA ASP A 385 -19.51 -11.69 5.55
C ASP A 385 -19.98 -11.38 6.98
N ALA A 386 -19.36 -12.00 7.99
CA ALA A 386 -19.71 -11.78 9.39
C ALA A 386 -19.41 -10.35 9.87
N LEU A 387 -18.29 -9.77 9.46
CA LEU A 387 -17.96 -8.37 9.75
C LEU A 387 -18.91 -7.40 9.03
N LEU A 388 -19.29 -7.72 7.79
CA LEU A 388 -20.28 -6.93 7.05
C LEU A 388 -21.66 -6.96 7.72
N GLU A 389 -22.09 -8.12 8.23
CA GLU A 389 -23.34 -8.24 8.98
C GLU A 389 -23.32 -7.35 10.23
N VAL A 390 -22.18 -7.23 10.93
CA VAL A 390 -22.03 -6.35 12.09
C VAL A 390 -22.02 -4.87 11.69
N GLY A 391 -21.45 -4.55 10.52
CA GLY A 391 -21.48 -3.21 9.93
C GLY A 391 -20.20 -2.79 9.20
N PHE A 392 -19.15 -3.61 9.21
CA PHE A 392 -17.85 -3.27 8.61
C PHE A 392 -17.73 -3.79 7.18
N GLN A 393 -17.64 -2.88 6.24
CA GLN A 393 -17.25 -3.17 4.86
C GLN A 393 -15.76 -2.92 4.72
N LEU A 394 -14.98 -3.95 4.39
CA LEU A 394 -13.52 -3.91 4.45
C LEU A 394 -12.89 -4.34 3.12
N ASN A 395 -11.77 -3.70 2.79
CA ASN A 395 -10.92 -4.10 1.67
C ASN A 395 -10.10 -5.36 2.00
N THR A 396 -9.44 -5.90 0.98
CA THR A 396 -8.63 -7.12 1.07
C THR A 396 -7.43 -6.97 2.01
N ASP A 397 -6.82 -5.78 2.05
CA ASP A 397 -5.64 -5.53 2.87
C ASP A 397 -5.97 -5.55 4.37
N VAL A 398 -7.04 -4.85 4.78
CA VAL A 398 -7.48 -4.85 6.18
C VAL A 398 -7.93 -6.25 6.60
N LEU A 399 -8.69 -6.96 5.76
CA LEU A 399 -9.07 -8.34 6.05
C LEU A 399 -7.88 -9.28 6.19
N SER A 400 -6.83 -9.08 5.38
CA SER A 400 -5.60 -9.85 5.51
C SER A 400 -4.93 -9.65 6.87
N ILE A 401 -4.88 -8.41 7.36
CA ILE A 401 -4.29 -8.10 8.67
C ILE A 401 -5.13 -8.76 9.78
N LEU A 402 -6.46 -8.67 9.70
CA LEU A 402 -7.35 -9.30 10.67
C LEU A 402 -7.19 -10.82 10.69
N ILE A 403 -7.12 -11.46 9.52
CA ILE A 403 -6.88 -12.90 9.42
C ILE A 403 -5.51 -13.27 10.02
N LEU A 404 -4.44 -12.55 9.70
CA LEU A 404 -3.11 -12.83 10.26
C LEU A 404 -3.07 -12.66 11.79
N ARG A 405 -3.85 -11.73 12.34
CA ARG A 405 -3.89 -11.48 13.79
C ARG A 405 -4.76 -12.47 14.56
N TYR A 406 -5.90 -12.86 14.01
CA TYR A 406 -6.96 -13.57 14.77
C TYR A 406 -7.19 -15.02 14.36
N MET A 407 -6.77 -15.41 13.16
CA MET A 407 -6.97 -16.77 12.68
C MET A 407 -6.03 -17.75 13.40
N ARG A 408 -6.57 -18.87 13.86
CA ARG A 408 -5.78 -19.99 14.40
C ARG A 408 -5.13 -20.80 13.29
N LYS A 409 -4.17 -21.66 13.66
CA LYS A 409 -3.45 -22.57 12.76
C LYS A 409 -4.38 -23.44 11.89
N ASP A 410 -5.54 -23.82 12.41
CA ASP A 410 -6.53 -24.63 11.70
C ASP A 410 -7.37 -23.84 10.67
N GLY A 411 -7.21 -22.52 10.60
CA GLY A 411 -7.95 -21.64 9.70
C GLY A 411 -9.27 -21.13 10.28
N THR A 412 -9.40 -21.09 11.60
CA THR A 412 -10.65 -20.74 12.29
C THR A 412 -10.49 -19.65 13.34
N LEU A 413 -11.62 -19.02 13.72
CA LEU A 413 -11.75 -17.99 14.74
C LEU A 413 -12.81 -18.41 15.76
N ARG A 414 -12.56 -18.14 17.05
CA ARG A 414 -13.54 -18.27 18.14
C ARG A 414 -14.27 -16.95 18.28
N PHE A 415 -15.32 -16.95 19.09
CA PHE A 415 -16.12 -15.75 19.33
C PHE A 415 -15.31 -14.60 19.94
N GLY A 416 -14.46 -14.87 20.94
CA GLY A 416 -13.57 -13.85 21.52
C GLY A 416 -12.65 -13.16 20.49
N ASP A 417 -12.12 -13.92 19.52
CA ASP A 417 -11.27 -13.37 18.45
C ASP A 417 -12.08 -12.42 17.54
N PHE A 418 -13.32 -12.80 17.22
CA PHE A 418 -14.25 -11.98 16.43
C PHE A 418 -14.65 -10.70 17.16
N VAL A 419 -14.93 -10.78 18.47
CA VAL A 419 -15.23 -9.61 19.32
C VAL A 419 -14.04 -8.65 19.38
N SER A 420 -12.82 -9.17 19.59
CA SER A 420 -11.61 -8.34 19.58
C SER A 420 -11.43 -7.62 18.24
N ALA A 421 -11.68 -8.29 17.11
CA ALA A 421 -11.61 -7.66 15.80
C ALA A 421 -12.63 -6.51 15.65
N ILE A 422 -13.87 -6.72 16.10
CA ILE A 422 -14.93 -5.70 16.08
C ILE A 422 -14.55 -4.47 16.92
N LEU A 423 -14.01 -4.69 18.11
CA LEU A 423 -13.63 -3.58 19.00
C LEU A 423 -12.47 -2.76 18.42
N HIS A 424 -11.42 -3.41 17.92
CA HIS A 424 -10.32 -2.69 17.26
C HIS A 424 -10.78 -1.91 16.02
N LEU A 425 -11.66 -2.50 15.22
CA LEU A 425 -12.24 -1.79 14.07
C LEU A 425 -13.07 -0.60 14.54
N SER A 426 -13.92 -0.77 15.56
CA SER A 426 -14.74 0.30 16.12
C SER A 426 -13.89 1.49 16.58
N ASP A 427 -12.78 1.23 17.28
CA ASP A 427 -11.83 2.27 17.70
C ASP A 427 -11.15 2.93 16.51
N ALA A 428 -10.66 2.14 15.55
CA ALA A 428 -9.94 2.67 14.38
C ALA A 428 -10.85 3.60 13.55
N PHE A 429 -12.10 3.18 13.29
CA PHE A 429 -13.09 4.00 12.60
C PHE A 429 -13.44 5.24 13.44
N GLY A 430 -13.69 5.10 14.75
CA GLY A 430 -14.01 6.25 15.62
C GLY A 430 -12.87 7.28 15.73
N ILE A 431 -11.62 6.84 15.82
CA ILE A 431 -10.44 7.72 15.82
C ILE A 431 -10.31 8.44 14.48
N PHE A 432 -10.55 7.75 13.37
CA PHE A 432 -10.50 8.36 12.05
C PHE A 432 -11.60 9.41 11.87
N GLU A 433 -12.85 9.06 12.16
CA GLU A 433 -14.01 9.95 12.05
C GLU A 433 -13.86 11.20 12.94
N SER A 434 -13.39 11.04 14.18
CA SER A 434 -13.15 12.18 15.08
C SER A 434 -12.07 13.14 14.59
N LYS A 435 -11.11 12.65 13.77
CA LYS A 435 -10.01 13.45 13.21
C LYS A 435 -10.27 13.91 11.77
N ASP A 436 -11.35 13.45 11.14
CA ASP A 436 -11.80 13.88 9.81
C ASP A 436 -13.23 14.48 9.85
N PRO A 437 -13.45 15.59 10.58
CA PRO A 437 -14.78 16.19 10.71
C PRO A 437 -15.34 16.72 9.37
N LEU A 438 -14.48 16.93 8.38
CA LEU A 438 -14.85 17.41 7.04
C LEU A 438 -15.07 16.27 6.04
N GLN A 439 -14.86 15.01 6.44
CA GLN A 439 -15.00 13.83 5.58
C GLN A 439 -14.17 13.91 4.29
N ASN A 440 -12.95 14.44 4.41
CA ASN A 440 -12.02 14.55 3.29
C ASN A 440 -11.36 13.21 2.93
N GLY A 441 -11.56 12.17 3.74
CA GLY A 441 -10.99 10.83 3.56
C GLY A 441 -9.49 10.77 3.91
N THR A 442 -8.94 11.80 4.54
CA THR A 442 -7.53 11.88 4.93
C THR A 442 -7.38 12.58 6.28
N ILE A 443 -6.61 11.97 7.18
CA ILE A 443 -6.25 12.55 8.49
C ILE A 443 -4.77 12.90 8.53
N LYS A 444 -4.42 14.01 9.21
CA LYS A 444 -3.03 14.39 9.48
C LYS A 444 -2.71 14.10 10.93
N LEU A 445 -1.75 13.20 11.15
CA LEU A 445 -1.20 12.90 12.47
C LEU A 445 0.18 13.55 12.56
N SER A 446 0.39 14.40 13.56
CA SER A 446 1.73 14.87 13.92
C SER A 446 2.28 14.01 15.06
N LEU A 447 3.61 13.85 15.11
CA LEU A 447 4.28 13.11 16.19
C LEU A 447 4.09 13.78 17.58
N ALA A 448 3.55 15.01 17.61
CA ALA A 448 3.21 15.78 18.80
C ALA A 448 4.14 15.56 20.01
N GLU A 449 5.39 16.02 19.91
CA GLU A 449 6.11 16.46 21.11
C GLU A 449 5.41 17.73 21.63
N LYS A 450 4.32 17.57 22.40
CA LYS A 450 3.83 18.65 23.26
C LYS A 450 4.85 18.82 24.39
N ASN A 451 5.92 19.56 24.12
CA ASN A 451 6.92 19.86 25.13
C ASN A 451 6.33 20.91 26.08
N PHE A 452 5.84 20.45 27.24
CA PHE A 452 5.36 21.27 28.36
C PHE A 452 6.29 22.45 28.70
N PHE A 453 7.61 22.25 28.53
CA PHE A 453 8.62 23.29 28.70
C PHE A 453 8.52 24.45 27.69
N THR A 454 8.01 24.22 26.49
CA THR A 454 7.83 25.27 25.48
C THR A 454 6.70 26.22 25.87
N GLU A 455 5.58 25.72 26.39
CA GLU A 455 4.46 26.55 26.87
C GLU A 455 4.88 27.40 28.08
N ILE A 456 5.57 26.80 29.06
CA ILE A 456 6.15 27.52 30.20
C ILE A 456 7.17 28.56 29.73
N GLY A 457 8.02 28.19 28.76
CA GLY A 457 9.06 29.06 28.22
C GLY A 457 8.49 30.31 27.54
N VAL A 458 7.42 30.17 26.76
CA VAL A 458 6.72 31.31 26.13
C VAL A 458 6.12 32.23 27.20
N GLY A 459 5.52 31.67 28.25
CA GLY A 459 5.01 32.43 29.39
C GLY A 459 6.12 33.23 30.10
N LEU A 460 7.23 32.58 30.45
CA LEU A 460 8.38 33.21 31.11
C LEU A 460 9.01 34.32 30.27
N ALA A 461 9.18 34.10 28.95
CA ALA A 461 9.72 35.12 28.05
C ALA A 461 8.79 36.33 27.93
N GLY A 462 7.48 36.10 27.87
CA GLY A 462 6.46 37.16 27.85
C GLY A 462 6.43 37.99 29.13
N PHE A 463 6.51 37.35 30.30
CA PHE A 463 6.66 38.05 31.57
C PHE A 463 7.97 38.85 31.63
N GLY A 464 9.08 38.28 31.15
CA GLY A 464 10.37 38.97 31.07
C GLY A 464 10.29 40.29 30.29
N ILE A 465 9.69 40.26 29.10
CA ILE A 465 9.47 41.47 28.28
C ILE A 465 8.57 42.49 29.02
N SER A 466 7.53 42.02 29.71
CA SER A 466 6.60 42.89 30.45
C SER A 466 7.29 43.60 31.62
N PHE A 467 8.13 42.89 32.38
CA PHE A 467 8.92 43.45 33.47
C PHE A 467 10.01 44.42 32.97
N LEU A 468 10.62 44.13 31.82
CA LEU A 468 11.54 45.08 31.17
C LEU A 468 10.82 46.38 30.78
N PHE A 469 9.64 46.28 30.16
CA PHE A 469 8.84 47.44 29.79
C PHE A 469 8.41 48.26 31.01
N LEU A 470 7.94 47.60 32.07
CA LEU A 470 7.56 48.27 33.32
C LEU A 470 8.76 48.94 34.00
N GLY A 471 9.93 48.29 33.99
CA GLY A 471 11.17 48.85 34.51
C GLY A 471 11.59 50.13 33.77
N ILE A 472 11.44 50.18 32.45
CA ILE A 472 11.68 51.40 31.66
C ILE A 472 10.66 52.50 32.03
N LEU A 473 9.39 52.15 32.17
CA LEU A 473 8.31 53.10 32.50
C LEU A 473 8.48 53.73 33.88
N LEU A 474 8.98 52.97 34.85
CA LEU A 474 9.29 53.42 36.21
C LEU A 474 10.70 54.01 36.33
N PHE A 475 11.12 54.79 35.33
CA PHE A 475 12.41 55.49 35.30
C PHE A 475 13.63 54.58 35.52
N PHE A 476 13.69 53.46 34.78
CA PHE A 476 14.79 52.50 34.81
C PHE A 476 14.99 51.84 36.18
N ASP A 477 13.91 51.33 36.77
CA ASP A 477 13.97 50.58 38.03
C ASP A 477 14.88 49.35 37.88
N LYS A 478 15.98 49.35 38.63
CA LYS A 478 17.02 48.32 38.55
C LYS A 478 16.51 46.92 38.89
N GLY A 479 15.51 46.80 39.77
CA GLY A 479 14.98 45.52 40.23
C GLY A 479 14.09 44.88 39.16
N LEU A 480 13.19 45.67 38.58
CA LEU A 480 12.29 45.20 37.51
C LEU A 480 13.05 44.85 36.24
N LEU A 481 14.08 45.64 35.88
CA LEU A 481 14.93 45.33 34.73
C LEU A 481 15.75 44.04 34.93
N ALA A 482 16.30 43.84 36.13
CA ALA A 482 17.01 42.61 36.48
C ALA A 482 16.12 41.36 36.41
N ILE A 483 14.92 41.44 37.00
CA ILE A 483 13.94 40.35 36.99
C ILE A 483 13.48 40.08 35.55
N GLY A 484 13.21 41.12 34.78
CA GLY A 484 12.81 41.01 33.37
C GLY A 484 13.84 40.27 32.53
N ASN A 485 15.13 40.60 32.68
CA ASN A 485 16.23 39.92 31.99
C ASN A 485 16.38 38.45 32.39
N LEU A 486 16.28 38.14 33.69
CA LEU A 486 16.39 36.76 34.18
C LEU A 486 15.24 35.88 33.64
N LEU A 487 14.01 36.39 33.66
CA LEU A 487 12.82 35.71 33.15
C LEU A 487 12.90 35.52 31.64
N PHE A 488 13.36 36.53 30.90
CA PHE A 488 13.48 36.47 29.45
C PHE A 488 14.49 35.40 29.00
N ILE A 489 15.69 35.38 29.60
CA ILE A 489 16.73 34.40 29.27
C ILE A 489 16.29 32.98 29.65
N SER A 490 15.66 32.83 30.83
CA SER A 490 15.13 31.53 31.28
C SER A 490 14.01 31.04 30.37
N GLY A 491 13.10 31.92 29.96
CA GLY A 491 12.04 31.61 29.01
C GLY A 491 12.57 31.18 27.65
N LEU A 492 13.55 31.90 27.11
CA LEU A 492 14.22 31.55 25.85
C LEU A 492 14.89 30.17 25.94
N ALA A 493 15.54 29.86 27.07
CA ALA A 493 16.14 28.56 27.33
C ALA A 493 15.12 27.43 27.42
N CYS A 494 13.92 27.68 27.96
CA CYS A 494 12.82 26.71 27.99
C CYS A 494 12.14 26.51 26.62
N VAL A 495 12.04 27.56 25.79
CA VAL A 495 11.47 27.48 24.44
C VAL A 495 12.40 26.74 23.48
N ILE A 496 13.68 27.11 23.45
CA ILE A 496 14.65 26.61 22.47
C ILE A 496 15.40 25.37 22.98
N GLY A 497 15.47 25.21 24.31
CA GLY A 497 16.27 24.21 25.01
C GLY A 497 17.63 24.77 25.45
N PRO A 498 18.18 24.36 26.62
CA PRO A 498 19.38 24.98 27.20
C PRO A 498 20.64 24.79 26.34
N ARG A 499 20.87 23.60 25.77
CA ARG A 499 22.01 23.34 24.88
C ARG A 499 21.96 24.17 23.60
N ARG A 500 20.77 24.29 23.00
CA ARG A 500 20.57 25.06 21.77
C ARG A 500 20.63 26.56 22.02
N THR A 501 20.16 27.02 23.17
CA THR A 501 20.28 28.42 23.60
C THR A 501 21.74 28.81 23.79
N LEU A 502 22.54 27.98 24.46
CA LEU A 502 24.00 28.18 24.55
C LEU A 502 24.63 28.20 23.14
N SER A 503 24.28 27.25 22.28
CA SER A 503 24.78 27.25 20.91
C SER A 503 24.39 28.52 20.15
N PHE A 504 23.18 29.03 20.31
CA PHE A 504 22.67 30.25 19.67
C PHE A 504 23.43 31.52 20.11
N PHE A 505 23.69 31.67 21.42
CA PHE A 505 24.45 32.81 21.94
C PHE A 505 25.95 32.72 21.62
N PHE A 506 26.53 31.53 21.53
CA PHE A 506 27.98 31.36 21.31
C PHE A 506 28.39 31.02 19.86
N GLN A 507 27.53 31.31 18.87
CA GLN A 507 27.94 31.19 17.47
C GLN A 507 29.00 32.23 17.12
N TRP A 508 30.11 31.83 16.48
CA TRP A 508 31.24 32.72 16.14
C TRP A 508 30.84 34.03 15.47
N HIS A 509 29.87 33.98 14.56
CA HIS A 509 29.38 35.16 13.84
C HIS A 509 28.49 36.09 14.68
N LYS A 510 28.02 35.64 15.85
CA LYS A 510 27.16 36.39 16.78
C LYS A 510 27.84 36.78 18.09
N ILE A 511 29.08 36.36 18.34
CA ILE A 511 29.79 36.61 19.62
C ILE A 511 29.78 38.09 20.00
N LYS A 512 29.98 39.02 19.04
CA LYS A 512 29.94 40.46 19.33
C LYS A 512 28.56 40.90 19.85
N ALA A 513 27.48 40.39 19.25
CA ALA A 513 26.11 40.70 19.65
C ALA A 513 25.78 40.10 21.02
N SER A 514 26.16 38.84 21.25
CA SER A 514 25.94 38.14 22.51
C SER A 514 26.74 38.74 23.66
N ALA A 515 27.99 39.16 23.42
CA ALA A 515 28.82 39.83 24.42
C ALA A 515 28.22 41.19 24.80
N SER A 516 27.71 41.96 23.83
CA SER A 516 26.98 43.20 24.12
C SER A 516 25.67 42.94 24.87
N PHE A 517 24.88 41.93 24.48
CA PHE A 517 23.62 41.61 25.16
C PHE A 517 23.85 41.18 26.62
N LEU A 518 24.66 40.15 26.85
CA LEU A 518 24.96 39.65 28.20
C LEU A 518 25.75 40.67 29.03
N GLY A 519 26.63 41.44 28.40
CA GLY A 519 27.35 42.54 29.05
C GLY A 519 26.41 43.66 29.49
N GLY A 520 25.42 44.02 28.68
CA GLY A 520 24.38 44.97 29.04
C GLY A 520 23.56 44.50 30.25
N VAL A 521 23.13 43.23 30.25
CA VAL A 521 22.44 42.60 31.40
C VAL A 521 23.29 42.69 32.66
N LEU A 522 24.60 42.39 32.58
CA LEU A 522 25.50 42.46 33.72
C LEU A 522 25.64 43.89 34.26
N VAL A 523 25.71 44.89 33.37
CA VAL A 523 25.80 46.31 33.74
C VAL A 523 24.51 46.80 34.44
N VAL A 524 23.34 46.31 34.01
CA VAL A 524 22.06 46.54 34.73
C VAL A 524 22.13 45.96 36.15
N LEU A 525 22.64 44.73 36.30
CA LEU A 525 22.81 44.08 37.62
C LEU A 525 23.84 44.79 38.52
N MET A 526 24.87 45.41 37.93
CA MET A 526 25.89 46.20 38.65
C MET A 526 25.41 47.60 39.06
N GLY A 527 24.15 47.95 38.80
CA GLY A 527 23.52 49.18 39.29
C GLY A 527 23.58 50.37 38.33
N TRP A 528 23.91 50.14 37.05
CA TRP A 528 23.92 51.18 36.01
C TRP A 528 22.85 50.89 34.95
N PRO A 529 21.54 50.97 35.30
CA PRO A 529 20.46 50.44 34.47
C PRO A 529 20.33 51.15 33.12
N ILE A 530 20.52 52.47 33.06
CA ILE A 530 20.40 53.23 31.81
C ILE A 530 21.50 52.82 30.82
N VAL A 531 22.76 52.79 31.27
CA VAL A 531 23.90 52.40 30.43
C VAL A 531 23.79 50.94 30.01
N GLY A 532 23.41 50.07 30.95
CA GLY A 532 23.18 48.66 30.70
C GLY A 532 22.11 48.42 29.63
N MET A 533 20.96 49.09 29.73
CA MET A 533 19.87 48.97 28.75
C MET A 533 20.25 49.42 27.34
N ILE A 534 21.07 50.47 27.21
CA ILE A 534 21.54 50.92 25.89
C ILE A 534 22.44 49.87 25.24
N ILE A 535 23.40 49.33 26.01
CA ILE A 535 24.32 48.27 25.55
C ILE A 535 23.55 46.98 25.24
N GLU A 536 22.61 46.62 26.10
CA GLU A 536 21.76 45.44 25.97
C GLU A 536 20.88 45.52 24.72
N THR A 537 20.18 46.65 24.52
CA THR A 537 19.30 46.87 23.36
C THR A 537 20.08 46.78 22.06
N TYR A 538 21.30 47.34 22.02
CA TYR A 538 22.19 47.20 20.87
C TYR A 538 22.56 45.74 20.60
N GLY A 539 22.95 44.99 21.63
CA GLY A 539 23.23 43.56 21.53
C GLY A 539 22.03 42.74 21.08
N PHE A 540 20.85 43.01 21.64
CA PHE A 540 19.58 42.36 21.32
C PHE A 540 19.21 42.52 19.85
N VAL A 541 19.24 43.76 19.34
CA VAL A 541 18.92 44.06 17.94
C VAL A 541 19.86 43.33 16.99
N LEU A 542 21.16 43.25 17.31
CA LEU A 542 22.12 42.50 16.49
C LEU A 542 21.89 40.99 16.55
N LEU A 543 21.59 40.44 17.73
CA LEU A 543 21.41 39.00 17.95
C LEU A 543 20.20 38.44 17.17
N PHE A 544 19.11 39.21 17.17
CA PHE A 544 17.83 38.88 16.55
C PHE A 544 17.60 39.56 15.19
N SER A 545 18.60 40.28 14.65
CA SER A 545 18.50 41.00 13.38
C SER A 545 17.96 40.17 12.21
N GLY A 546 18.36 38.89 12.12
CA GLY A 546 17.85 37.96 11.09
C GLY A 546 16.37 37.56 11.25
N PHE A 547 15.78 37.75 12.42
CA PHE A 547 14.37 37.44 12.72
C PHE A 547 13.46 38.69 12.68
N LEU A 548 14.04 39.89 12.71
CA LEU A 548 13.30 41.16 12.73
C LEU A 548 12.33 41.32 11.54
N PRO A 549 12.68 40.99 10.27
CA PRO A 549 11.74 41.17 9.15
C PRO A 549 10.48 40.30 9.32
N VAL A 550 10.65 39.07 9.80
CA VAL A 550 9.53 38.14 10.06
C VAL A 550 8.66 38.66 11.19
N ALA A 551 9.27 39.11 12.30
CA ALA A 551 8.54 39.67 13.44
C ALA A 551 7.78 40.95 13.08
N ILE A 552 8.37 41.86 12.30
CA ILE A 552 7.72 43.09 11.80
C ILE A 552 6.54 42.74 10.90
N SER A 553 6.70 41.76 10.00
CA SER A 553 5.61 41.31 9.11
C SER A 553 4.44 40.71 9.88
N PHE A 554 4.72 40.03 10.99
CA PHE A 554 3.72 39.48 11.90
C PHE A 554 3.01 40.57 12.70
N LEU A 555 3.76 41.51 13.30
CA LEU A 555 3.20 42.62 14.08
C LEU A 555 2.29 43.54 13.24
N ARG A 556 2.57 43.69 11.93
CA ARG A 556 1.69 44.41 10.99
C ARG A 556 0.32 43.75 10.79
N ARG A 557 0.19 42.45 11.08
CA ARG A 557 -1.08 41.71 10.97
C ARG A 557 -1.93 41.77 12.24
N VAL A 558 -1.37 42.25 13.35
CA VAL A 558 -2.10 42.39 14.62
C VAL A 558 -2.95 43.67 14.59
N PRO A 559 -4.27 43.61 14.89
CA PRO A 559 -5.13 44.79 14.96
C PRO A 559 -4.59 45.84 15.94
N ILE A 560 -4.81 47.13 15.70
CA ILE A 560 -4.30 48.27 16.50
C ILE A 560 -2.80 48.52 16.32
N LEU A 561 -1.95 47.51 16.57
CA LEU A 561 -0.50 47.61 16.37
C LEU A 561 -0.14 47.81 14.89
N GLY A 562 -0.80 47.10 13.98
CA GLY A 562 -0.61 47.29 12.53
C GLY A 562 -0.96 48.70 12.05
N THR A 563 -1.96 49.34 12.66
CA THR A 563 -2.38 50.70 12.31
C THR A 563 -1.32 51.74 12.72
N ILE A 564 -0.73 51.59 13.91
CA ILE A 564 0.38 52.43 14.40
C ILE A 564 1.64 52.19 13.57
N LEU A 565 1.96 50.92 13.27
CA LEU A 565 3.17 50.53 12.55
C LEU A 565 3.15 50.91 11.05
N ASN A 566 1.97 51.17 10.48
CA ASN A 566 1.79 51.58 9.09
C ASN A 566 1.70 53.10 8.89
N MET A 567 1.85 53.91 9.94
CA MET A 567 1.89 55.37 9.80
C MET A 567 3.08 55.82 8.92
N PRO A 568 2.92 56.88 8.08
CA PRO A 568 3.84 57.22 6.99
C PRO A 568 5.29 57.53 7.42
N GLY A 569 5.53 57.94 8.68
CA GLY A 569 6.87 58.11 9.23
C GLY A 569 7.52 56.80 9.71
N LEU A 570 6.75 55.99 10.45
CA LEU A 570 7.22 54.74 11.05
C LEU A 570 7.38 53.62 10.01
N SER A 571 6.48 53.57 9.02
CA SER A 571 6.50 52.56 7.96
C SER A 571 7.73 52.68 7.05
N ARG A 572 8.22 53.91 6.79
CA ARG A 572 9.48 54.13 6.05
C ARG A 572 10.69 53.58 6.79
N ILE A 573 10.77 53.81 8.10
CA ILE A 573 11.87 53.31 8.94
C ILE A 573 11.82 51.78 9.02
N LEU A 574 10.63 51.22 9.26
CA LEU A 574 10.42 49.78 9.34
C LEU A 574 10.67 49.07 8.01
N ASN A 575 10.33 49.67 6.87
CA ASN A 575 10.66 49.11 5.55
C ASN A 575 12.17 49.13 5.29
N LYS A 576 12.88 50.16 5.76
CA LYS A 576 14.35 50.24 5.67
C LYS A 576 15.06 49.19 6.55
N ILE A 577 14.47 48.87 7.71
CA ILE A 577 14.97 47.83 8.63
C ILE A 577 14.60 46.41 8.15
N ALA A 578 13.42 46.24 7.57
CA ALA A 578 12.94 44.94 7.09
C ALA A 578 13.70 44.43 5.85
N GLY A 579 14.31 45.33 5.06
CA GLY A 579 14.99 44.99 3.82
C GLY A 579 14.02 44.51 2.74
N ASP A 580 14.41 44.63 1.46
CA ASP A 580 13.58 44.20 0.32
C ASP A 580 13.10 42.75 0.51
N THR A 581 11.79 42.58 0.60
CA THR A 581 11.10 41.33 0.97
C THR A 581 11.11 40.29 -0.17
N ASN A 582 12.01 40.42 -1.15
CA ASN A 582 12.10 39.59 -2.35
C ASN A 582 13.27 38.59 -2.34
N ARG A 583 13.84 38.26 -1.19
CA ARG A 583 15.02 37.35 -1.11
C ARG A 583 14.83 36.01 -0.40
N THR A 584 13.60 35.59 -0.10
CA THR A 584 13.34 34.26 0.47
C THR A 584 12.05 33.65 -0.06
N THR A 585 12.11 33.16 -1.29
CA THR A 585 11.33 32.00 -1.74
C THR A 585 12.31 30.94 -2.22
N VAL A 586 12.72 30.06 -1.31
CA VAL A 586 13.16 28.68 -1.58
C VAL A 586 12.54 27.82 -0.49
#